data_AF-A0A0Q7B3R2-F1
#
_entry.id   AF-A0A0Q7B3R2-F1
#
_cell.length_a   1.000
_cell.length_b   1.000
_cell.length_c   1.000
_cell.angle_alpha   90.00
_cell.angle_beta   90.00
_cell.angle_gamma   90.00
#
_symmetry.space_group_name_H-M   'P 1'
#
loop_
_entity.id
_entity.type
_entity.pdbx_description
1 polymer ?
#
loop_
_entity_poly.entity_id
_entity_poly.type
_entity_poly.pdbx_seq_one_letter_code
_entity_poly.pdbx_strand_id
1 'polypeptide(L)'
;MVKLIGDWHRQGRVEVRWATTWCPYASQLEALWGLPRLERTLSAADVATRETATAAKVRVALAVVAEGRAMCWTDDDAIPTDPEILSRLQASIPCLLIAPPANRGLSPEDLDRIDRFLDSCDT
;
A
#
# COMPACT_ATOMS: atom_id res chain seq x y z
N MET A 1 -10.91 7.26 -8.03
CA MET A 1 -10.03 6.46 -7.15
C MET A 1 -8.56 6.63 -7.51
N VAL A 2 -8.05 5.99 -8.57
CA VAL A 2 -6.62 6.05 -8.95
C VAL A 2 -6.10 7.49 -9.18
N LYS A 3 -6.94 8.35 -9.75
CA LYS A 3 -6.63 9.78 -9.94
C LYS A 3 -6.38 10.52 -8.61
N LEU A 4 -7.16 10.23 -7.56
CA LEU A 4 -7.05 10.90 -6.26
C LEU A 4 -5.76 10.52 -5.53
N ILE A 5 -5.44 9.23 -5.48
CA ILE A 5 -4.16 8.75 -4.93
C ILE A 5 -2.98 9.32 -5.74
N GLY A 6 -3.11 9.37 -7.07
CA GLY A 6 -2.13 10.00 -7.94
C GLY A 6 -1.99 11.52 -7.73
N ASP A 7 -3.07 12.23 -7.40
CA ASP A 7 -3.06 13.65 -7.04
C ASP A 7 -2.32 13.88 -5.72
N TRP A 8 -2.62 13.11 -4.67
CA TRP A 8 -1.91 13.19 -3.37
C TRP A 8 -0.41 12.94 -3.52
N HIS A 9 -0.03 11.95 -4.33
CA HIS A 9 1.38 11.68 -4.60
C HIS A 9 2.06 12.84 -5.33
N ARG A 10 1.43 13.41 -6.36
CA ARG A 10 1.96 14.57 -7.09
C ARG A 10 2.10 15.82 -6.23
N GLN A 11 1.23 15.98 -5.23
CA GLN A 11 1.28 17.06 -4.26
C GLN A 11 2.34 16.84 -3.17
N GLY A 12 2.99 15.67 -3.13
CA GLY A 12 3.97 15.32 -2.11
C GLY A 12 3.37 14.98 -0.74
N ARG A 13 2.03 14.84 -0.64
CA ARG A 13 1.37 14.43 0.61
C ARG A 13 1.68 12.99 0.99
N VAL A 14 1.92 12.14 -0.01
CA VAL A 14 2.21 10.71 0.17
C VAL A 14 3.25 10.22 -0.80
N GLU A 15 4.00 9.21 -0.39
CA GLU A 15 4.77 8.35 -1.28
C GLU A 15 3.95 7.09 -1.57
N VAL A 16 3.73 6.77 -2.85
CA VAL A 16 3.00 5.56 -3.24
C VAL A 16 3.97 4.54 -3.83
N ARG A 17 3.92 3.31 -3.31
CA ARG A 17 4.77 2.20 -3.72
C ARG A 17 3.92 1.03 -4.23
N TRP A 18 4.30 0.45 -5.37
CA TRP A 18 3.74 -0.80 -5.87
C TRP A 18 4.29 -1.98 -5.07
N ALA A 19 3.42 -2.60 -4.27
CA ALA A 19 3.68 -3.86 -3.57
C ALA A 19 2.70 -4.95 -4.05
N THR A 20 2.64 -5.17 -5.37
CA THR A 20 1.67 -6.08 -6.01
C THR A 20 2.36 -7.15 -6.85
N THR A 21 1.67 -8.27 -7.09
CA THR A 21 2.12 -9.29 -8.06
C THR A 21 2.25 -8.74 -9.48
N TRP A 22 1.66 -7.57 -9.75
CA TRP A 22 1.77 -6.86 -11.02
C TRP A 22 2.98 -5.93 -11.12
N CYS A 23 3.88 -5.88 -10.12
CA CYS A 23 5.10 -5.07 -10.17
C CYS A 23 5.90 -5.19 -11.49
N PRO A 24 6.05 -6.38 -12.10
CA PRO A 24 6.70 -6.52 -13.40
C PRO A 24 6.02 -5.75 -14.55
N TYR A 25 4.72 -5.49 -14.43
CA TYR A 25 3.89 -4.79 -15.43
C TYR A 25 3.51 -3.38 -15.00
N ALA A 26 4.06 -2.87 -13.90
CA ALA A 26 3.66 -1.58 -13.30
C ALA A 26 3.73 -0.41 -14.30
N SER A 27 4.67 -0.41 -15.26
CA SER A 27 4.77 0.65 -16.28
C SER A 27 3.56 0.69 -17.21
N GLN A 28 2.99 -0.47 -17.55
CA GLN A 28 1.80 -0.56 -18.39
C GLN A 28 0.56 -0.06 -17.64
N LEU A 29 0.45 -0.41 -16.36
CA LEU A 29 -0.63 0.05 -15.48
C LEU A 29 -0.55 1.55 -15.23
N GLU A 30 0.65 2.07 -14.99
CA GLU A 30 0.91 3.50 -14.83
C GLU A 30 0.45 4.27 -16.08
N ALA A 31 0.82 3.80 -17.27
CA ALA A 31 0.41 4.40 -18.53
C ALA A 31 -1.11 4.30 -18.75
N LEU A 32 -1.71 3.13 -18.49
CA LEU A 32 -3.14 2.89 -18.66
C LEU A 32 -4.01 3.81 -17.78
N TRP A 33 -3.54 4.09 -16.57
CA TRP A 33 -4.29 4.88 -15.58
C TRP A 33 -3.83 6.33 -15.45
N GLY A 34 -2.85 6.76 -16.25
CA GLY A 34 -2.29 8.11 -16.18
C GLY A 34 -1.63 8.43 -14.83
N LEU A 35 -1.01 7.42 -14.21
CA LEU A 35 -0.26 7.59 -12.97
C LEU A 35 1.17 8.05 -13.25
N PRO A 36 1.79 8.80 -12.32
CA PRO A 36 3.24 9.00 -12.35
C PRO A 36 3.97 7.66 -12.15
N ARG A 37 5.26 7.65 -12.45
CA ARG A 37 6.11 6.48 -12.14
C ARG A 37 6.21 6.32 -10.63
N LEU A 38 5.71 5.20 -10.13
CA LEU A 38 5.73 4.86 -8.70
C LEU A 38 6.90 3.92 -8.39
N GLU A 39 7.32 3.90 -7.12
CA GLU A 39 8.35 2.95 -6.68
C GLU A 39 7.82 1.52 -6.78
N ARG A 40 8.67 0.57 -7.16
CA ARG A 40 8.33 -0.87 -7.20
C ARG A 40 9.10 -1.56 -6.07
N THR A 41 8.41 -2.17 -5.12
CA THR A 41 9.03 -2.76 -3.93
C THR A 41 9.20 -4.28 -4.02
N LEU A 42 8.59 -4.91 -5.02
CA LEU A 42 8.66 -6.35 -5.25
C LEU A 42 9.34 -6.66 -6.59
N SER A 43 10.22 -7.66 -6.57
CA SER A 43 10.88 -8.22 -7.76
C SER A 43 10.03 -9.33 -8.40
N ALA A 44 10.44 -9.79 -9.58
CA ALA A 44 9.83 -10.96 -10.23
C ALA A 44 9.94 -12.23 -9.36
N ALA A 45 11.01 -12.38 -8.59
CA ALA A 45 11.20 -13.51 -7.68
C ALA A 45 10.25 -13.44 -6.47
N ASP A 46 10.01 -12.23 -5.95
CA ASP A 46 9.07 -12.01 -4.84
C ASP A 46 7.62 -12.38 -5.22
N VAL A 47 7.27 -12.30 -6.52
CA VAL A 47 5.91 -12.52 -7.00
C VAL A 47 5.74 -13.85 -7.75
N ALA A 48 6.70 -14.77 -7.63
CA ALA A 48 6.69 -16.06 -8.32
C ALA A 48 5.53 -16.95 -7.87
N THR A 49 5.11 -16.85 -6.60
CA THR A 49 3.95 -17.57 -6.04
C THR A 49 3.12 -16.62 -5.16
N ARG A 50 1.87 -17.00 -4.87
CA ARG A 50 1.03 -16.23 -3.93
C ARG A 50 1.65 -16.15 -2.55
N GLU A 51 2.19 -17.25 -2.04
CA GLU A 51 2.82 -17.32 -0.72
C GLU A 51 4.05 -16.40 -0.62
N THR A 52 4.93 -16.46 -1.62
CA THR A 52 6.12 -15.59 -1.68
C THR A 52 5.72 -14.12 -1.81
N ALA A 53 4.67 -13.82 -2.58
CA ALA A 53 4.15 -12.46 -2.72
C ALA A 53 3.59 -11.93 -1.40
N THR A 54 2.77 -12.71 -0.69
CA THR A 54 2.22 -12.31 0.61
C THR A 54 3.34 -12.06 1.63
N ALA A 55 4.32 -12.97 1.73
CA ALA A 55 5.46 -12.79 2.62
C ALA A 55 6.28 -11.54 2.25
N ALA A 56 6.48 -11.26 0.96
CA ALA A 56 7.19 -10.09 0.51
C ALA A 56 6.43 -8.78 0.77
N LYS A 57 5.10 -8.75 0.60
CA LYS A 57 4.25 -7.60 0.97
C LYS A 57 4.39 -7.27 2.46
N VAL A 58 4.29 -8.28 3.34
CA VAL A 58 4.49 -8.10 4.79
C VAL A 58 5.90 -7.56 5.09
N ARG A 59 6.94 -8.11 4.45
CA ARG A 59 8.33 -7.65 4.62
C ARG A 59 8.49 -6.18 4.24
N VAL A 60 7.88 -5.74 3.14
CA VAL A 60 7.89 -4.33 2.71
C VAL A 60 7.18 -3.44 3.73
N ALA A 61 6.00 -3.85 4.20
CA ALA A 61 5.23 -3.12 5.19
C ALA A 61 5.99 -2.94 6.51
N LEU A 62 6.63 -4.02 7.00
CA LEU A 62 7.46 -3.97 8.20
C LEU A 62 8.70 -3.08 8.03
N ALA A 63 9.29 -3.04 6.84
CA ALA A 63 10.43 -2.15 6.56
C ALA A 63 10.02 -0.66 6.66
N VAL A 64 8.86 -0.28 6.12
CA VAL A 64 8.34 1.10 6.22
C VAL A 64 8.11 1.50 7.67
N VAL A 65 7.51 0.61 8.47
CA VAL A 65 7.30 0.87 9.90
C VAL A 65 8.64 0.97 10.65
N ALA A 66 9.61 0.12 10.31
CA ALA A 66 10.95 0.16 10.91
C ALA A 66 11.73 1.45 10.55
N GLU A 67 11.44 2.07 9.40
CA GLU A 67 11.95 3.41 9.04
C GLU A 67 11.30 4.53 9.86
N GLY A 68 10.32 4.23 10.71
CA GLY A 68 9.61 5.22 11.54
C GLY A 68 8.59 6.04 10.77
N ARG A 69 8.09 5.53 9.63
CA ARG A 69 7.19 6.26 8.73
C ARG A 69 5.75 5.75 8.85
N ALA A 70 4.80 6.68 8.99
CA ALA A 70 3.38 6.37 8.93
C ALA A 70 3.05 5.64 7.62
N MET A 71 2.18 4.62 7.71
CA MET A 71 1.90 3.74 6.58
C MET A 71 0.41 3.51 6.40
N CYS A 72 -0.05 3.59 5.15
CA CYS A 72 -1.33 3.03 4.73
C CYS A 72 -1.05 1.83 3.82
N TRP A 73 -1.54 0.65 4.20
CA TRP A 73 -1.48 -0.55 3.35
C TRP A 73 -2.89 -0.95 2.93
N THR A 74 -3.11 -0.95 1.62
CA THR A 74 -4.32 -1.50 1.01
C THR A 74 -3.99 -2.75 0.19
N ASP A 75 -4.75 -3.82 0.43
CA ASP A 75 -4.65 -5.07 -0.31
C ASP A 75 -5.91 -5.89 -0.07
N ASP A 76 -6.48 -6.50 -1.10
CA ASP A 76 -7.74 -7.24 -0.96
C ASP A 76 -7.56 -8.60 -0.29
N ASP A 77 -6.35 -9.17 -0.30
CA ASP A 77 -6.12 -10.54 0.13
C ASP A 77 -4.88 -10.77 1.02
N ALA A 78 -3.95 -9.81 1.06
CA ALA A 78 -2.68 -9.98 1.77
C ALA A 78 -2.55 -9.17 3.06
N ILE A 79 -3.59 -8.45 3.49
CA ILE A 79 -3.60 -7.78 4.80
C ILE A 79 -3.49 -8.86 5.90
N PRO A 80 -2.49 -8.79 6.80
CA PRO A 80 -2.23 -9.84 7.76
C PRO A 80 -3.33 -9.92 8.81
N THR A 81 -3.70 -11.15 9.18
CA THR A 81 -4.59 -11.44 10.31
C THR A 81 -3.85 -11.98 11.52
N ASP A 82 -2.54 -12.25 11.39
CA ASP A 82 -1.68 -12.72 12.46
C ASP A 82 -1.51 -11.60 13.52
N PRO A 83 -1.91 -11.83 14.79
CA PRO A 83 -1.78 -10.84 15.86
C PRO A 83 -0.34 -10.37 16.09
N GLU A 84 0.67 -11.21 15.88
CA GLU A 84 2.07 -10.84 16.07
C GLU A 84 2.51 -9.82 15.01
N ILE A 85 2.15 -10.08 13.75
CA ILE A 85 2.44 -9.17 12.63
C ILE A 85 1.69 -7.85 12.81
N LEU A 86 0.40 -7.90 13.18
CA LEU A 86 -0.40 -6.71 13.44
C LEU A 86 0.20 -5.87 14.57
N SER A 87 0.60 -6.51 15.67
CA SER A 87 1.26 -5.83 16.80
C SER A 87 2.54 -5.13 16.36
N ARG A 88 3.36 -5.78 15.53
CA ARG A 88 4.59 -5.18 14.98
C ARG A 88 4.31 -3.99 14.07
N LEU A 89 3.28 -4.07 13.23
CA LEU A 89 2.90 -2.99 12.32
C LEU A 89 2.33 -1.76 13.07
N GLN A 90 1.68 -1.98 14.21
CA GLN A 90 0.97 -0.94 14.96
C GLN A 90 1.68 -0.51 16.25
N ALA A 91 2.89 -1.01 16.51
CA ALA A 91 3.56 -0.86 17.81
C ALA A 91 3.91 0.59 18.18
N SER A 92 4.26 1.44 17.21
CA SER A 92 4.83 2.77 17.53
C SER A 92 4.55 3.85 16.49
N ILE A 93 4.03 3.49 15.33
CA ILE A 93 3.85 4.38 14.20
C ILE A 93 2.41 4.25 13.69
N PRO A 94 1.74 5.36 13.32
CA PRO A 94 0.40 5.30 12.74
C PRO A 94 0.36 4.37 11.52
N CYS A 95 -0.57 3.41 11.55
CA CYS A 95 -0.69 2.40 10.52
C CYS A 95 -2.17 2.15 10.17
N LEU A 96 -2.55 2.40 8.92
CA LEU A 96 -3.90 2.16 8.41
C LEU A 96 -3.89 0.94 7.49
N LEU A 97 -4.67 -0.08 7.85
CA LEU A 97 -4.83 -1.30 7.06
C LEU A 97 -6.24 -1.34 6.44
N ILE A 98 -6.33 -1.49 5.12
CA ILE A 98 -7.61 -1.52 4.39
C ILE A 98 -7.64 -2.75 3.49
N ALA A 99 -8.58 -3.65 3.76
CA ALA A 99 -8.87 -4.81 2.93
C ALA A 99 -10.15 -4.60 2.13
N PRO A 100 -10.10 -3.96 0.94
CA PRO A 100 -11.29 -3.77 0.13
C PRO A 100 -11.80 -5.11 -0.44
N PRO A 101 -13.09 -5.22 -0.78
CA PRO A 101 -13.60 -6.39 -1.50
C PRO A 101 -12.90 -6.55 -2.85
N ALA A 102 -12.39 -7.76 -3.13
CA ALA A 102 -11.61 -8.07 -4.34
C ALA A 102 -12.29 -7.67 -5.66
N ASN A 103 -13.62 -7.66 -5.71
CA ASN A 103 -14.41 -7.31 -6.89
C ASN A 103 -14.78 -5.82 -7.00
N ARG A 104 -14.40 -4.98 -6.03
CA ARG A 104 -14.79 -3.56 -5.96
C ARG A 104 -13.59 -2.63 -5.80
N GLY A 105 -12.50 -3.09 -5.17
CA GLY A 105 -11.40 -2.21 -4.80
C GLY A 105 -11.82 -1.18 -3.75
N LEU A 106 -11.02 -0.13 -3.56
CA LEU A 106 -11.28 0.91 -2.56
C LEU A 106 -12.60 1.64 -2.87
N SER A 107 -13.45 1.73 -1.85
CA SER A 107 -14.67 2.53 -1.88
C SER A 107 -14.38 4.01 -1.63
N PRO A 108 -15.34 4.92 -1.89
CA PRO A 108 -15.22 6.32 -1.46
C PRO A 108 -14.96 6.46 0.05
N GLU A 109 -15.59 5.64 0.89
CA GLU A 109 -15.38 5.65 2.34
C GLU A 109 -13.93 5.25 2.71
N ASP A 110 -13.33 4.31 1.97
CA ASP A 110 -11.93 3.97 2.18
C ASP A 110 -11.01 5.14 1.81
N LEU A 111 -11.34 5.91 0.77
CA LEU A 111 -10.60 7.11 0.41
C LEU A 111 -10.71 8.19 1.49
N ASP A 112 -11.90 8.39 2.06
CA ASP A 112 -12.12 9.32 3.18
C ASP A 112 -11.38 8.89 4.45
N ARG A 113 -11.20 7.58 4.66
CA ARG A 113 -10.37 7.05 5.75
C ARG A 113 -8.89 7.32 5.50
N ILE A 114 -8.42 7.17 4.27
CA ILE A 114 -7.03 7.49 3.91
C ILE A 114 -6.78 8.99 4.09
N ASP A 115 -7.64 9.86 3.57
CA ASP A 115 -7.44 11.32 3.65
C ASP A 115 -7.35 11.80 5.12
N ARG A 116 -8.26 11.33 5.99
CA ARG A 116 -8.20 11.62 7.43
C ARG A 116 -6.94 11.08 8.10
N PHE A 117 -6.46 9.92 7.66
CA PHE A 117 -5.20 9.36 8.17
C PHE A 117 -4.01 10.24 7.77
N LEU A 118 -3.97 10.74 6.54
CA LEU A 118 -2.94 11.68 6.09
C LEU A 118 -2.93 12.96 6.93
N ASP A 119 -4.11 13.56 7.16
CA ASP A 119 -4.24 14.76 7.99
C ASP A 119 -3.72 14.54 9.42
N SER A 120 -3.92 13.33 9.97
CA SER A 120 -3.43 12.98 11.31
C SER A 120 -1.91 12.78 11.40
N CYS A 121 -1.23 12.60 10.26
CA CYS A 121 0.22 12.41 10.20
C CYS A 121 0.99 13.72 10.02
N ASP A 122 0.32 14.78 9.54
CA ASP A 122 0.90 16.11 9.33
C ASP A 122 0.89 16.99 10.61
N THR A 123 0.40 16.46 11.74
CA THR A 123 0.25 17.16 13.03
C THR A 123 1.31 16.72 14.04
#